data_AF-A0A2A2KYN0-F1
#
_entry.id   AF-A0A2A2KYN0-F1
#
_cell.length_a   1.000
_cell.length_b   1.000
_cell.length_c   1.000
_cell.angle_alpha   90.00
_cell.angle_beta   90.00
_cell.angle_gamma   90.00
#
_symmetry.space_group_name_H-M   'P 1'
#
loop_
_entity.id
_entity.type
_entity.pdbx_description
1 polymer ?
#
loop_
_entity_poly.entity_id
_entity_poly.type
_entity_poly.pdbx_seq_one_letter_code
_entity_poly.pdbx_strand_id
1 'polypeptide(L)'
;MEKIGRYCLELKKTLDVEDPDSDKARAFRKKILKLLLEFEQTSDDQKGLELFWRVAYRDPVQTIKRRKVDTKYSSKIITEFINELRNQMKTGTKHAAVFSLYIGDLHRYMNSNQALIRAFYKKAISIDPDLGHAFNQLALTDTHIMSLRHWMMALTVEKPFALALQNVEKTLKEKFDDPMEERVAELVKLTTIQYKKIELQRHSELWTEALEDVENLESHPQLPLLLNVFSMSAMLSPSQMGYDVFLGATQLLCETFRCLLQKIQCAVEVDSDINVHRARRRRRRESGDDENESSGDEEGEGKNDEDAKGQKEENNKMDMKKNLEMLLLATACEWMYYADDVLNNGLEKSGTPIPSAFRDLYDDVVSILMDKLNGLLDTIKKYEEDVDEELSWLIYGPILESNNPKSPRPLRQLIYWAYQLTSQTESPIQFRDYFKKRDKSSKQANGRENIAQKMAELHIRQKQATSLEWLPVYVIYDTSVLEKHSNLARDLIFSRHFISVLPSFVLSIIDKMKTSNETIRSTLRLIERAQKRDRLQIVKANAHEECAKYQLFFNRKRDVYVIKFSAMVIYQIEGFHDRFHKAVSSRASVGVS
;
A
#
# COMPACT_ATOMS: atom_id res chain seq x y z
N MET A 1 33.82 -23.62 11.13
CA MET A 1 33.57 -23.96 9.71
C MET A 1 34.66 -24.80 9.06
N GLU A 2 35.95 -24.54 9.30
CA GLU A 2 37.07 -25.28 8.65
C GLU A 2 37.03 -26.81 8.80
N LYS A 3 36.63 -27.33 9.98
CA LYS A 3 36.48 -28.77 10.22
C LYS A 3 35.43 -29.40 9.29
N ILE A 4 34.29 -28.73 9.09
CA ILE A 4 33.24 -29.17 8.15
C ILE A 4 33.80 -29.19 6.73
N GLY A 5 34.47 -28.11 6.30
CA GLY A 5 35.09 -28.03 4.98
C GLY A 5 36.06 -29.17 4.71
N ARG A 6 36.92 -29.50 5.68
CA ARG A 6 37.85 -30.65 5.59
C ARG A 6 37.12 -31.98 5.45
N TYR A 7 36.12 -32.26 6.29
CA TYR A 7 35.39 -33.52 6.20
C TYR A 7 34.53 -33.63 4.93
N CYS A 8 33.98 -32.52 4.42
CA CYS A 8 33.31 -32.51 3.12
C CYS A 8 34.29 -32.82 1.98
N LEU A 9 35.52 -32.31 2.03
CA LEU A 9 36.55 -32.65 1.04
C LEU A 9 36.92 -34.15 1.08
N GLU A 10 37.10 -34.71 2.27
CA GLU A 10 37.39 -36.14 2.44
C GLU A 10 36.21 -37.03 2.03
N LEU A 11 34.98 -36.60 2.31
CA LEU A 11 33.78 -37.27 1.81
C LEU A 11 33.75 -37.26 0.27
N LYS A 12 34.02 -36.11 -0.36
CA LYS A 12 34.07 -36.02 -1.82
C LYS A 12 35.11 -36.98 -2.42
N LYS A 13 36.34 -36.98 -1.89
CA LYS A 13 37.39 -37.94 -2.32
C LYS A 13 36.96 -39.38 -2.15
N THR A 14 36.24 -39.69 -1.07
CA THR A 14 35.71 -41.05 -0.83
C THR A 14 34.66 -41.43 -1.88
N LEU A 15 33.76 -40.51 -2.23
CA LEU A 15 32.71 -40.73 -3.22
C LEU A 15 33.23 -40.85 -4.68
N ASP A 16 34.47 -40.44 -4.93
CA ASP A 16 35.12 -40.65 -6.24
C ASP A 16 35.54 -42.11 -6.45
N VAL A 17 35.75 -42.87 -5.38
CA VAL A 17 36.30 -44.25 -5.42
C VAL A 17 35.38 -45.31 -4.79
N GLU A 18 34.50 -44.93 -3.86
CA GLU A 18 33.61 -45.83 -3.14
C GLU A 18 32.13 -45.56 -3.47
N ASP A 19 31.28 -46.53 -3.16
CA ASP A 19 29.83 -46.40 -3.28
C ASP A 19 29.29 -45.32 -2.32
N PRO A 20 28.29 -44.50 -2.71
CA PRO A 20 27.71 -43.49 -1.82
C PRO A 20 27.11 -44.01 -0.51
N ASP A 21 26.76 -45.30 -0.45
CA ASP A 21 26.30 -45.98 0.76
C ASP A 21 27.41 -46.76 1.51
N SER A 22 28.70 -46.55 1.16
CA SER A 22 29.80 -47.18 1.90
C SER A 22 29.82 -46.77 3.37
N ASP A 23 30.31 -47.67 4.24
CA ASP A 23 30.45 -47.38 5.68
C ASP A 23 31.30 -46.14 5.95
N LYS A 24 32.32 -45.93 5.12
CA LYS A 24 33.21 -44.78 5.23
C LYS A 24 32.50 -43.48 4.83
N ALA A 25 31.73 -43.48 3.73
CA ALA A 25 30.92 -42.34 3.33
C ALA A 25 29.88 -41.99 4.41
N ARG A 26 29.17 -43.01 4.95
CA ARG A 26 28.24 -42.85 6.09
C ARG A 26 28.93 -42.29 7.33
N ALA A 27 30.12 -42.77 7.66
CA ALA A 27 30.87 -42.28 8.82
C ALA A 27 31.27 -40.81 8.67
N PHE A 28 31.67 -40.37 7.47
CA PHE A 28 31.94 -38.96 7.21
C PHE A 28 30.68 -38.10 7.31
N ARG A 29 29.55 -38.53 6.73
CA ARG A 29 28.27 -37.79 6.87
C ARG A 29 27.87 -37.61 8.33
N LYS A 30 27.93 -38.68 9.13
CA LYS A 30 27.68 -38.62 10.59
C LYS A 30 28.62 -37.66 11.32
N LYS A 31 29.92 -37.64 10.98
CA LYS A 31 30.90 -36.72 11.57
C LYS A 31 30.60 -35.26 11.21
N ILE A 32 30.30 -34.97 9.95
CA ILE A 32 29.95 -33.62 9.49
C ILE A 32 28.68 -33.15 10.20
N LEU A 33 27.67 -34.01 10.26
CA LEU A 33 26.40 -33.69 10.90
C LEU A 33 26.56 -33.40 12.40
N LYS A 34 27.37 -34.20 13.12
CA LYS A 34 27.65 -33.93 14.53
C LYS A 34 28.24 -32.53 14.72
N LEU A 35 29.18 -32.13 13.87
CA LEU A 35 29.75 -30.79 13.91
C LEU A 35 28.72 -29.70 13.59
N LEU A 36 27.81 -29.92 12.65
CA LEU A 36 26.73 -28.96 12.31
C LEU A 36 25.75 -28.75 13.48
N LEU A 37 25.52 -29.78 14.28
CA LEU A 37 24.67 -29.68 15.46
C LEU A 37 25.34 -28.88 16.60
N GLU A 38 26.68 -28.80 16.61
CA GLU A 38 27.45 -28.03 17.60
C GLU A 38 27.50 -26.51 17.30
N PHE A 39 27.07 -26.05 16.12
CA PHE A 39 27.03 -24.62 15.81
C PHE A 39 25.94 -23.88 16.60
N GLU A 40 26.17 -22.62 16.95
CA GLU A 40 25.09 -21.68 17.24
C GLU A 40 24.39 -21.29 15.93
N GLN A 41 23.07 -21.03 15.97
CA GLN A 41 22.27 -20.64 14.80
C GLN A 41 22.77 -19.31 14.23
N THR A 42 23.74 -19.39 13.33
CA THR A 42 24.47 -18.27 12.74
C THR A 42 24.46 -18.40 11.22
N SER A 43 24.85 -17.35 10.49
CA SER A 43 24.97 -17.40 9.03
C SER A 43 25.96 -18.48 8.55
N ASP A 44 26.93 -18.86 9.38
CA ASP A 44 27.86 -19.95 9.12
C ASP A 44 27.20 -21.33 9.20
N ASP A 45 26.18 -21.50 10.05
CA ASP A 45 25.39 -22.73 10.19
C ASP A 45 24.66 -23.05 8.87
N GLN A 46 24.02 -22.04 8.26
CA GLN A 46 23.35 -22.18 6.95
C GLN A 46 24.32 -22.54 5.83
N LYS A 47 25.49 -21.89 5.76
CA LYS A 47 26.54 -22.22 4.78
C LYS A 47 27.07 -23.64 4.98
N GLY A 48 27.21 -24.07 6.23
CA GLY A 48 27.60 -25.43 6.60
C GLY A 48 26.60 -26.47 6.12
N LEU A 49 25.30 -26.22 6.35
CA LEU A 49 24.21 -27.09 5.91
C LEU A 49 24.14 -27.21 4.39
N GLU A 50 24.22 -26.10 3.64
CA GLU A 50 24.20 -26.15 2.17
C GLU A 50 25.44 -26.88 1.61
N LEU A 51 26.61 -26.66 2.20
CA LEU A 51 27.82 -27.40 1.80
C LEU A 51 27.67 -28.90 2.07
N PHE A 52 27.14 -29.26 3.24
CA PHE A 52 26.87 -30.64 3.61
C PHE A 52 25.87 -31.28 2.65
N TRP A 53 24.70 -30.66 2.43
CA TRP A 53 23.68 -31.12 1.49
C TRP A 53 24.24 -31.39 0.09
N ARG A 54 24.97 -30.40 -0.43
CA ARG A 54 25.57 -30.47 -1.76
C ARG A 54 26.48 -31.67 -1.90
N VAL A 55 27.46 -31.81 -1.00
CA VAL A 55 28.51 -32.83 -1.11
C VAL A 55 28.01 -34.21 -0.71
N ALA A 56 27.19 -34.29 0.33
CA ALA A 56 26.78 -35.56 0.93
C ALA A 56 25.64 -36.26 0.19
N TYR A 57 24.75 -35.50 -0.46
CA TYR A 57 23.52 -36.04 -1.03
C TYR A 57 23.25 -35.56 -2.45
N ARG A 58 23.22 -34.24 -2.70
CA ARG A 58 22.81 -33.67 -4.00
C ARG A 58 23.74 -34.08 -5.14
N ASP A 59 25.03 -33.81 -5.01
CA ASP A 59 26.01 -34.09 -6.07
C ASP A 59 26.16 -35.60 -6.32
N PRO A 60 26.17 -36.49 -5.29
CA PRO A 60 26.08 -37.93 -5.47
C PRO A 60 24.85 -38.36 -6.29
N VAL A 61 23.66 -37.87 -5.93
CA VAL A 61 22.42 -38.18 -6.66
C VAL A 61 22.50 -37.70 -8.11
N GLN A 62 22.99 -36.48 -8.34
CA GLN A 62 23.18 -35.96 -9.70
C GLN A 62 24.18 -36.81 -10.50
N THR A 63 25.25 -37.29 -9.87
CA THR A 63 26.25 -38.16 -10.51
C THR A 63 25.65 -39.49 -10.91
N ILE A 64 24.87 -40.13 -10.03
CA ILE A 64 24.15 -41.37 -10.33
C ILE A 64 23.19 -41.16 -11.50
N LYS A 65 22.40 -40.07 -11.50
CA LYS A 65 21.45 -39.78 -12.59
C LYS A 65 22.16 -39.50 -13.92
N ARG A 66 23.29 -38.78 -13.92
CA ARG A 66 24.09 -38.52 -15.13
C ARG A 66 24.70 -39.79 -15.73
N ARG A 67 25.15 -40.72 -14.89
CA ARG A 67 25.72 -42.00 -15.31
C ARG A 67 24.68 -42.98 -15.86
N LYS A 68 23.38 -42.65 -15.83
CA LYS A 68 22.26 -43.50 -16.28
C LYS A 68 22.32 -44.91 -15.68
N VAL A 69 22.70 -44.99 -14.40
CA VAL A 69 22.75 -46.26 -13.66
C VAL A 69 21.34 -46.83 -13.50
N ASP A 70 21.23 -48.14 -13.30
CA ASP A 70 19.98 -48.85 -13.05
C ASP A 70 19.06 -48.10 -12.06
N THR A 71 17.79 -47.96 -12.43
CA THR A 71 16.74 -47.30 -11.65
C THR A 71 16.58 -47.95 -10.27
N LYS A 72 16.78 -49.27 -10.16
CA LYS A 72 16.70 -49.97 -8.87
C LYS A 72 17.83 -49.55 -7.93
N TYR A 73 19.05 -49.43 -8.46
CA TYR A 73 20.21 -48.97 -7.70
C TYR A 73 20.04 -47.51 -7.24
N SER A 74 19.65 -46.61 -8.14
CA SER A 74 19.45 -45.19 -7.78
C SER A 74 18.36 -45.00 -6.73
N SER A 75 17.25 -45.75 -6.84
CA SER A 75 16.16 -45.74 -5.85
C SER A 75 16.63 -46.26 -4.49
N LYS A 76 17.46 -47.32 -4.47
CA LYS A 76 18.04 -47.85 -3.23
C LYS A 76 18.88 -46.78 -2.52
N ILE A 77 19.84 -46.17 -3.22
CA ILE A 77 20.73 -45.15 -2.62
C ILE A 77 19.93 -43.95 -2.09
N ILE A 78 18.97 -43.43 -2.87
CA ILE A 78 18.16 -42.29 -2.43
C ILE A 78 17.29 -42.67 -1.22
N THR A 79 16.77 -43.90 -1.17
CA THR A 79 16.00 -44.38 -0.01
C THR A 79 16.85 -44.45 1.25
N GLU A 80 18.10 -44.90 1.15
CA GLU A 80 19.03 -44.89 2.28
C GLU A 80 19.31 -43.46 2.76
N PHE A 81 19.52 -42.51 1.85
CA PHE A 81 19.68 -41.09 2.21
C PHE A 81 18.45 -40.51 2.90
N ILE A 82 17.24 -40.86 2.43
CA ILE A 82 15.99 -40.45 3.07
C ILE A 82 15.89 -41.02 4.49
N ASN A 83 16.21 -42.31 4.68
CA ASN A 83 16.20 -42.95 5.98
C ASN A 83 17.21 -42.32 6.94
N GLU A 84 18.40 -42.01 6.46
CA GLU A 84 19.44 -41.31 7.21
C GLU A 84 18.93 -39.96 7.73
N LEU A 85 18.38 -39.11 6.86
CA LEU A 85 17.87 -37.79 7.24
C LEU A 85 16.62 -37.88 8.13
N ARG A 86 15.70 -38.83 7.87
CA ARG A 86 14.52 -39.05 8.73
C ARG A 86 14.90 -39.42 10.14
N ASN A 87 15.93 -40.26 10.32
CA ASN A 87 16.42 -40.61 11.64
C ASN A 87 16.97 -39.40 12.40
N GLN A 88 17.57 -38.43 11.69
CA GLN A 88 18.05 -37.17 12.29
C GLN A 88 16.93 -36.17 12.58
N MET A 89 15.83 -36.21 11.83
CA MET A 89 14.63 -35.44 12.19
C MET A 89 13.97 -35.98 13.47
N LYS A 90 13.91 -37.30 13.63
CA LYS A 90 13.27 -37.95 14.80
C LYS A 90 13.96 -37.62 16.12
N THR A 91 15.23 -37.24 16.10
CA THR A 91 15.97 -36.84 17.30
C THR A 91 15.68 -35.39 17.74
N GLY A 92 14.76 -34.69 17.07
CA GLY A 92 14.33 -33.34 17.48
C GLY A 92 15.40 -32.27 17.23
N THR A 93 16.23 -32.45 16.20
CA THR A 93 17.34 -31.53 15.91
C THR A 93 16.82 -30.15 15.50
N LYS A 94 17.60 -29.10 15.81
CA LYS A 94 17.35 -27.71 15.35
C LYS A 94 17.29 -27.57 13.81
N HIS A 95 17.78 -28.57 13.08
CA HIS A 95 17.85 -28.60 11.62
C HIS A 95 16.68 -29.37 10.98
N ALA A 96 15.66 -29.75 11.76
CA ALA A 96 14.56 -30.60 11.29
C ALA A 96 13.81 -30.03 10.08
N ALA A 97 13.60 -28.71 10.00
CA ALA A 97 12.97 -28.07 8.84
C ALA A 97 13.79 -28.29 7.56
N VAL A 98 15.09 -28.03 7.62
CA VAL A 98 16.03 -28.19 6.50
C VAL A 98 16.15 -29.66 6.07
N PHE A 99 16.13 -30.61 7.01
CA PHE A 99 16.11 -32.03 6.66
C PHE A 99 14.79 -32.44 6.00
N SER A 100 13.65 -31.90 6.44
CA SER A 100 12.36 -32.11 5.78
C SER A 100 12.41 -31.63 4.33
N LEU A 101 12.97 -30.43 4.10
CA LEU A 101 13.20 -29.86 2.78
C LEU A 101 14.06 -30.79 1.90
N TYR A 102 15.20 -31.26 2.41
CA TYR A 102 16.10 -32.16 1.69
C TYR A 102 15.46 -33.52 1.37
N ILE A 103 14.66 -34.07 2.28
CA ILE A 103 13.89 -35.30 2.00
C ILE A 103 12.87 -35.05 0.87
N GLY A 104 12.20 -33.89 0.86
CA GLY A 104 11.34 -33.48 -0.26
C GLY A 104 12.10 -33.42 -1.58
N ASP A 105 13.31 -32.83 -1.59
CA ASP A 105 14.18 -32.77 -2.76
C ASP A 105 14.60 -34.18 -3.25
N LEU A 106 14.94 -35.10 -2.33
CA LEU A 106 15.27 -36.49 -2.65
C LEU A 106 14.07 -37.24 -3.27
N HIS A 107 12.87 -37.08 -2.71
CA HIS A 107 11.64 -37.61 -3.29
C HIS A 107 11.36 -37.03 -4.68
N ARG A 108 11.60 -35.73 -4.88
CA ARG A 108 11.50 -35.09 -6.19
C ARG A 108 12.51 -35.69 -7.17
N TYR A 109 13.75 -35.95 -6.74
CA TYR A 109 14.76 -36.58 -7.60
C TYR A 109 14.42 -38.01 -8.00
N MET A 110 13.64 -38.73 -7.19
CA MET A 110 13.09 -40.05 -7.55
C MET A 110 11.83 -39.98 -8.42
N ASN A 111 11.31 -38.80 -8.73
CA ASN A 111 9.98 -38.63 -9.33
C ASN A 111 8.89 -39.38 -8.52
N SER A 112 8.98 -39.30 -7.19
CA SER A 112 7.97 -39.86 -6.28
C SER A 112 6.61 -39.16 -6.42
N ASN A 113 5.61 -39.66 -5.69
CA ASN A 113 4.29 -39.04 -5.60
C ASN A 113 4.39 -37.54 -5.21
N GLN A 114 3.77 -36.67 -6.01
CA GLN A 114 3.73 -35.22 -5.79
C GLN A 114 3.13 -34.82 -4.44
N ALA A 115 2.10 -35.52 -3.97
CA ALA A 115 1.50 -35.26 -2.67
C ALA A 115 2.51 -35.47 -1.52
N LEU A 116 3.36 -36.50 -1.64
CA LEU A 116 4.40 -36.79 -0.66
C LEU A 116 5.52 -35.74 -0.69
N ILE A 117 5.97 -35.33 -1.88
CA ILE A 117 6.96 -34.26 -2.06
C ILE A 117 6.46 -32.97 -1.40
N ARG A 118 5.23 -32.56 -1.73
CA ARG A 118 4.58 -31.38 -1.15
C ARG A 118 4.43 -31.48 0.36
N ALA A 119 4.09 -32.65 0.90
CA ALA A 119 3.96 -32.86 2.35
C ALA A 119 5.27 -32.57 3.09
N PHE A 120 6.43 -32.93 2.52
CA PHE A 120 7.74 -32.63 3.13
C PHE A 120 8.09 -31.13 3.09
N TYR A 121 7.79 -30.42 2.00
CA TYR A 121 7.99 -28.97 1.96
C TYR A 121 7.04 -28.23 2.91
N LYS A 122 5.77 -28.64 2.98
CA LYS A 122 4.80 -28.13 3.96
C LYS A 122 5.25 -28.40 5.39
N LYS A 123 5.81 -29.58 5.66
CA LYS A 123 6.38 -29.92 6.97
C LYS A 123 7.63 -29.09 7.29
N ALA A 124 8.43 -28.73 6.30
CA ALA A 124 9.55 -27.81 6.50
C ALA A 124 9.06 -26.43 6.94
N ILE A 125 8.07 -25.88 6.22
CA ILE A 125 7.43 -24.59 6.54
C ILE A 125 6.78 -24.63 7.93
N SER A 126 6.15 -25.74 8.32
CA SER A 126 5.53 -25.85 9.64
C SER A 126 6.49 -26.01 10.81
N ILE A 127 7.75 -26.34 10.55
CA ILE A 127 8.80 -26.35 11.56
C ILE A 127 9.53 -25.00 11.60
N ASP A 128 9.78 -24.39 10.45
CA ASP A 128 10.47 -23.10 10.30
C ASP A 128 9.76 -22.27 9.21
N PRO A 129 8.78 -21.43 9.59
CA PRO A 129 8.03 -20.55 8.68
C PRO A 129 8.91 -19.57 7.91
N ASP A 130 10.11 -19.28 8.40
CA ASP A 130 11.01 -18.32 7.80
C ASP A 130 11.88 -18.90 6.68
N LEU A 131 11.84 -20.22 6.45
CA LEU A 131 12.69 -20.91 5.50
C LEU A 131 12.22 -20.69 4.04
N GLY A 132 12.65 -19.59 3.42
CA GLY A 132 12.26 -19.19 2.06
C GLY A 132 12.51 -20.27 0.99
N HIS A 133 13.54 -21.10 1.19
CA HIS A 133 13.85 -22.21 0.28
C HIS A 133 12.70 -23.23 0.21
N ALA A 134 11.99 -23.47 1.30
CA ALA A 134 10.86 -24.41 1.32
C ALA A 134 9.68 -23.92 0.48
N PHE A 135 9.36 -22.62 0.54
CA PHE A 135 8.35 -22.02 -0.34
C PHE A 135 8.75 -22.12 -1.81
N ASN A 136 10.01 -21.80 -2.14
CA ASN A 136 10.50 -21.91 -3.51
C ASN A 136 10.33 -23.34 -4.05
N GLN A 137 10.59 -24.37 -3.25
CA GLN A 137 10.41 -25.76 -3.68
C GLN A 137 8.93 -26.19 -3.76
N LEU A 138 8.08 -25.66 -2.88
CA LEU A 138 6.64 -25.90 -2.95
C LEU A 138 6.05 -25.34 -4.25
N ALA A 139 6.46 -24.13 -4.62
CA ALA A 139 6.03 -23.42 -5.83
C ALA A 139 6.23 -24.24 -7.11
N LEU A 140 7.34 -24.98 -7.23
CA LEU A 140 7.65 -25.81 -8.41
C LEU A 140 6.59 -26.87 -8.76
N THR A 141 5.62 -27.10 -7.87
CA THR A 141 4.58 -28.12 -8.02
C THR A 141 3.16 -27.54 -8.00
N ASP A 142 3.02 -26.21 -8.12
CA ASP A 142 1.75 -25.47 -8.04
C ASP A 142 1.32 -24.84 -9.39
N THR A 143 0.06 -24.38 -9.48
CA THR A 143 -0.46 -23.58 -10.60
C THR A 143 0.24 -22.24 -10.68
N HIS A 144 0.36 -21.61 -11.87
CA HIS A 144 1.17 -20.39 -12.08
C HIS A 144 0.96 -19.31 -11.00
N ILE A 145 -0.29 -18.99 -10.64
CA ILE A 145 -0.58 -17.95 -9.65
C ILE A 145 -0.21 -18.35 -8.21
N MET A 146 -0.45 -19.60 -7.81
CA MET A 146 -0.06 -20.11 -6.49
C MET A 146 1.46 -20.21 -6.37
N SER A 147 2.08 -20.64 -7.46
CA SER A 147 3.51 -20.58 -7.71
C SER A 147 4.06 -19.17 -7.46
N LEU A 148 3.48 -18.13 -8.09
CA LEU A 148 3.84 -16.72 -7.86
C LEU A 148 3.75 -16.35 -6.38
N ARG A 149 2.67 -16.70 -5.71
CA ARG A 149 2.52 -16.47 -4.26
C ARG A 149 3.68 -17.08 -3.48
N HIS A 150 3.99 -18.35 -3.68
CA HIS A 150 5.07 -19.02 -2.94
C HIS A 150 6.45 -18.44 -3.27
N TRP A 151 6.72 -18.00 -4.50
CA TRP A 151 7.99 -17.31 -4.77
C TRP A 151 8.06 -15.94 -4.09
N MET A 152 6.95 -15.19 -4.01
CA MET A 152 6.93 -13.93 -3.25
C MET A 152 7.19 -14.21 -1.77
N MET A 153 6.55 -15.23 -1.18
CA MET A 153 6.83 -15.69 0.17
C MET A 153 8.31 -16.06 0.36
N ALA A 154 8.89 -16.78 -0.60
CA ALA A 154 10.31 -17.15 -0.55
C ALA A 154 11.25 -15.93 -0.52
N LEU A 155 10.80 -14.76 -1.00
CA LEU A 155 11.56 -13.53 -1.03
C LEU A 155 11.31 -12.62 0.19
N THR A 156 10.15 -12.73 0.85
CA THR A 156 9.74 -11.83 1.94
C THR A 156 10.03 -12.35 3.35
N VAL A 157 10.14 -13.66 3.56
CA VAL A 157 10.42 -14.26 4.88
C VAL A 157 11.80 -13.90 5.41
N GLU A 158 12.05 -14.09 6.72
CA GLU A 158 13.31 -13.69 7.37
C GLU A 158 14.56 -14.40 6.82
N LYS A 159 14.44 -15.64 6.33
CA LYS A 159 15.53 -16.38 5.66
C LYS A 159 15.20 -16.51 4.17
N PRO A 160 15.32 -15.42 3.38
CA PRO A 160 14.86 -15.39 2.01
C PRO A 160 15.71 -16.28 1.10
N PHE A 161 15.09 -16.76 0.02
CA PHE A 161 15.74 -17.52 -1.04
C PHE A 161 15.81 -16.69 -2.31
N ALA A 162 16.88 -15.89 -2.45
CA ALA A 162 17.04 -14.91 -3.53
C ALA A 162 16.90 -15.47 -4.96
N LEU A 163 17.22 -16.76 -5.18
CA LEU A 163 17.06 -17.40 -6.49
C LEU A 163 15.59 -17.57 -6.91
N ALA A 164 14.62 -17.39 -5.99
CA ALA A 164 13.20 -17.38 -6.32
C ALA A 164 12.85 -16.26 -7.33
N LEU A 165 13.58 -15.14 -7.33
CA LEU A 165 13.34 -14.04 -8.28
C LEU A 165 13.48 -14.48 -9.75
N GLN A 166 14.41 -15.40 -10.04
CA GLN A 166 14.57 -15.96 -11.38
C GLN A 166 13.37 -16.81 -11.80
N ASN A 167 12.75 -17.50 -10.85
CA ASN A 167 11.53 -18.26 -11.11
C ASN A 167 10.34 -17.34 -11.35
N VAL A 168 10.22 -16.25 -10.57
CA VAL A 168 9.22 -15.19 -10.83
C VAL A 168 9.39 -14.63 -12.24
N GLU A 169 10.60 -14.21 -12.62
CA GLU A 169 10.92 -13.70 -13.96
C GLU A 169 10.55 -14.68 -15.07
N LYS A 170 10.75 -15.98 -14.84
CA LYS A 170 10.42 -17.02 -15.81
C LYS A 170 8.91 -17.19 -15.93
N THR A 171 8.19 -17.33 -14.82
CA THR A 171 6.74 -17.54 -14.82
C THR A 171 5.99 -16.34 -15.39
N LEU A 172 6.45 -15.11 -15.13
CA LEU A 172 5.84 -13.90 -15.72
C LEU A 172 6.08 -13.73 -17.23
N LYS A 173 6.85 -14.63 -17.87
CA LYS A 173 6.97 -14.72 -19.33
C LYS A 173 6.07 -15.79 -19.94
N GLU A 174 5.49 -16.65 -19.11
CA GLU A 174 4.57 -17.70 -19.54
C GLU A 174 3.17 -17.10 -19.75
N LYS A 175 2.32 -17.81 -20.50
CA LYS A 175 0.93 -17.39 -20.73
C LYS A 175 0.08 -17.81 -19.55
N PHE A 176 -0.80 -16.91 -19.10
CA PHE A 176 -1.83 -17.19 -18.12
C PHE A 176 -3.14 -17.49 -18.83
N ASP A 177 -3.89 -18.47 -18.33
CA ASP A 177 -5.14 -18.91 -18.96
C ASP A 177 -6.32 -18.00 -18.60
N ASP A 178 -6.29 -17.40 -17.41
CA ASP A 178 -7.32 -16.50 -16.91
C ASP A 178 -6.95 -15.02 -17.17
N PRO A 179 -7.87 -14.20 -17.73
CA PRO A 179 -7.59 -12.80 -17.99
C PRO A 179 -7.28 -11.96 -16.75
N MET A 180 -7.84 -12.31 -15.58
CA MET A 180 -7.53 -11.61 -14.33
C MET A 180 -6.14 -11.99 -13.81
N GLU A 181 -5.77 -13.27 -13.91
CA GLU A 181 -4.40 -13.74 -13.65
C GLU A 181 -3.38 -13.01 -14.53
N GLU A 182 -3.64 -12.87 -15.83
CA GLU A 182 -2.73 -12.19 -16.76
C GLU A 182 -2.55 -10.70 -16.39
N ARG A 183 -3.63 -10.00 -16.04
CA ARG A 183 -3.57 -8.59 -15.60
C ARG A 183 -2.73 -8.43 -14.33
N VAL A 184 -2.94 -9.32 -13.35
CA VAL A 184 -2.21 -9.30 -12.08
C VAL A 184 -0.74 -9.68 -12.29
N ALA A 185 -0.45 -10.64 -13.16
CA ALA A 185 0.92 -11.01 -13.53
C ALA A 185 1.69 -9.80 -14.11
N GLU A 186 1.08 -9.00 -14.98
CA GLU A 186 1.71 -7.78 -15.50
C GLU A 186 1.90 -6.71 -14.41
N LEU A 187 0.94 -6.52 -13.48
CA LEU A 187 1.12 -5.63 -12.33
C LEU A 187 2.28 -6.08 -11.42
N VAL A 188 2.38 -7.38 -11.15
CA VAL A 188 3.47 -7.99 -10.36
C VAL A 188 4.83 -7.76 -11.04
N LYS A 189 4.90 -7.95 -12.36
CA LYS A 189 6.10 -7.72 -13.17
C LYS A 189 6.56 -6.27 -13.11
N LEU A 190 5.63 -5.32 -13.21
CA LEU A 190 5.92 -3.89 -13.14
C LEU A 190 6.33 -3.43 -11.74
N THR A 191 5.84 -4.11 -10.70
CA THR A 191 6.15 -3.77 -9.30
C THR A 191 7.37 -4.49 -8.73
N THR A 192 7.83 -5.57 -9.38
CA THR A 192 8.91 -6.43 -8.84
C THR A 192 10.13 -6.55 -9.74
N ILE A 193 10.00 -6.37 -11.06
CA ILE A 193 11.07 -6.68 -12.03
C ILE A 193 11.43 -5.48 -12.88
N GLN A 194 10.44 -4.85 -13.52
CA GLN A 194 10.69 -3.85 -14.57
C GLN A 194 9.71 -2.68 -14.50
N TYR A 195 9.96 -1.78 -13.56
CA TYR A 195 9.11 -0.63 -13.34
C TYR A 195 9.15 0.35 -14.51
N LYS A 196 7.96 0.64 -15.04
CA LYS A 196 7.71 1.70 -16.01
C LYS A 196 6.42 2.40 -15.61
N LYS A 197 6.53 3.64 -15.14
CA LYS A 197 5.39 4.42 -14.61
C LYS A 197 4.18 4.44 -15.56
N ILE A 198 4.41 4.68 -16.85
CA ILE A 198 3.35 4.77 -17.87
C ILE A 198 2.66 3.41 -18.06
N GLU A 199 3.42 2.31 -18.10
CA GLU A 199 2.84 0.96 -18.21
C GLU A 199 2.09 0.59 -16.94
N LEU A 200 2.61 0.94 -15.76
CA LEU A 200 1.91 0.70 -14.50
C LEU A 200 0.57 1.42 -14.49
N GLN A 201 0.53 2.69 -14.90
CA GLN A 201 -0.72 3.44 -15.00
C GLN A 201 -1.69 2.77 -15.99
N ARG A 202 -1.24 2.42 -17.19
CA ARG A 202 -2.09 1.75 -18.20
C ARG A 202 -2.66 0.43 -17.70
N HIS A 203 -1.83 -0.40 -17.07
CA HIS A 203 -2.28 -1.68 -16.51
C HIS A 203 -3.15 -1.50 -15.26
N SER A 204 -2.98 -0.40 -14.51
CA SER A 204 -3.86 -0.03 -13.40
C SER A 204 -5.26 0.31 -13.91
N GLU A 205 -5.36 1.13 -14.97
CA GLU A 205 -6.64 1.48 -15.60
C GLU A 205 -7.37 0.23 -16.11
N LEU A 206 -6.64 -0.65 -16.82
CA LEU A 206 -7.15 -1.94 -17.29
C LEU A 206 -7.61 -2.86 -16.16
N TRP A 207 -6.91 -2.85 -15.02
CA TRP A 207 -7.30 -3.63 -13.85
C TRP A 207 -8.58 -3.07 -13.22
N THR A 208 -8.67 -1.76 -13.06
CA THR A 208 -9.85 -1.09 -12.50
C THR A 208 -11.09 -1.31 -13.36
N GLU A 209 -10.99 -1.18 -14.68
CA GLU A 209 -12.09 -1.49 -15.61
C GLU A 209 -12.58 -2.94 -15.43
N ALA A 210 -11.65 -3.91 -15.36
CA ALA A 210 -12.00 -5.30 -15.16
C ALA A 210 -12.70 -5.55 -13.80
N LEU A 211 -12.34 -4.80 -12.75
CA LEU A 211 -13.00 -4.89 -11.45
C LEU A 211 -14.40 -4.25 -11.42
N GLU A 212 -14.64 -3.22 -12.23
CA GLU A 212 -15.96 -2.62 -12.38
C GLU A 212 -16.94 -3.65 -12.96
N ASP A 213 -16.50 -4.44 -13.94
CA ASP A 213 -17.27 -5.53 -14.58
C ASP A 213 -17.58 -6.72 -13.66
N VAL A 214 -16.95 -6.81 -12.48
CA VAL A 214 -17.25 -7.87 -11.49
C VAL A 214 -18.60 -7.59 -10.83
N GLU A 215 -19.69 -8.08 -11.42
CA GLU A 215 -21.04 -7.97 -10.82
C GLU A 215 -21.21 -8.89 -9.59
N ASN A 216 -20.72 -10.13 -9.68
CA ASN A 216 -20.86 -11.15 -8.64
C ASN A 216 -19.49 -11.76 -8.29
N LEU A 217 -19.14 -11.74 -6.99
CA LEU A 217 -17.84 -12.23 -6.51
C LEU A 217 -17.66 -13.74 -6.74
N GLU A 218 -18.74 -14.54 -6.67
CA GLU A 218 -18.65 -15.99 -6.89
C GLU A 218 -18.22 -16.40 -8.30
N SER A 219 -18.33 -15.50 -9.28
CA SER A 219 -17.83 -15.73 -10.65
C SER A 219 -16.31 -15.62 -10.75
N HIS A 220 -15.65 -15.09 -9.71
CA HIS A 220 -14.20 -14.84 -9.67
C HIS A 220 -13.57 -15.38 -8.36
N PRO A 221 -13.65 -16.70 -8.10
CA PRO A 221 -13.21 -17.28 -6.83
C PRO A 221 -11.70 -17.14 -6.55
N GLN A 222 -10.88 -16.85 -7.57
CA GLN A 222 -9.45 -16.61 -7.47
C GLN A 222 -9.07 -15.21 -7.02
N LEU A 223 -10.02 -14.26 -7.00
CA LEU A 223 -9.75 -12.85 -6.73
C LEU A 223 -9.01 -12.59 -5.40
N PRO A 224 -9.35 -13.25 -4.27
CA PRO A 224 -8.59 -13.09 -3.03
C PRO A 224 -7.10 -13.46 -3.18
N LEU A 225 -6.80 -14.53 -3.93
CA LEU A 225 -5.44 -15.00 -4.18
C LEU A 225 -4.67 -14.04 -5.09
N LEU A 226 -5.32 -13.53 -6.14
CA LEU A 226 -4.76 -12.52 -7.02
C LEU A 226 -4.32 -11.26 -6.25
N LEU A 227 -5.21 -10.75 -5.39
CA LEU A 227 -4.91 -9.60 -4.54
C LEU A 227 -3.81 -9.89 -3.54
N ASN A 228 -3.75 -11.11 -3.02
CA ASN A 228 -2.69 -11.53 -2.12
C ASN A 228 -1.31 -11.50 -2.80
N VAL A 229 -1.21 -12.06 -4.01
CA VAL A 229 0.03 -12.02 -4.80
C VAL A 229 0.44 -10.58 -5.11
N PHE A 230 -0.49 -9.74 -5.54
CA PHE A 230 -0.19 -8.33 -5.84
C PHE A 230 0.18 -7.53 -4.58
N SER A 231 -0.43 -7.82 -3.43
CA SER A 231 -0.08 -7.22 -2.15
C SER A 231 1.35 -7.58 -1.74
N MET A 232 1.75 -8.85 -1.89
CA MET A 232 3.12 -9.30 -1.61
C MET A 232 4.13 -8.67 -2.56
N SER A 233 3.80 -8.53 -3.85
CA SER A 233 4.68 -7.87 -4.82
C SER A 233 4.86 -6.38 -4.49
N ALA A 234 3.79 -5.71 -4.06
CA ALA A 234 3.87 -4.35 -3.54
C ALA A 234 4.80 -4.28 -2.32
N MET A 235 4.69 -5.20 -1.35
CA MET A 235 5.55 -5.21 -0.15
C MET A 235 7.04 -5.47 -0.45
N LEU A 236 7.36 -6.19 -1.54
CA LEU A 236 8.73 -6.39 -1.99
C LEU A 236 9.33 -5.15 -2.67
N SER A 237 8.48 -4.33 -3.30
CA SER A 237 8.91 -3.23 -4.16
C SER A 237 9.82 -2.19 -3.49
N PRO A 238 9.74 -1.83 -2.18
CA PRO A 238 10.73 -0.93 -1.57
C PRO A 238 12.17 -1.45 -1.67
N SER A 239 12.35 -2.77 -1.55
CA SER A 239 13.68 -3.41 -1.63
C SER A 239 14.14 -3.66 -3.06
N GLN A 240 13.21 -3.92 -3.98
CA GLN A 240 13.52 -4.30 -5.37
C GLN A 240 13.54 -3.10 -6.33
N MET A 241 12.56 -2.20 -6.20
CA MET A 241 12.25 -1.16 -7.19
C MET A 241 12.22 0.27 -6.61
N GLY A 242 12.18 0.39 -5.28
CA GLY A 242 12.13 1.66 -4.56
C GLY A 242 10.75 2.04 -4.04
N TYR A 243 10.73 2.99 -3.11
CA TYR A 243 9.53 3.38 -2.35
C TYR A 243 8.42 4.00 -3.21
N ASP A 244 8.75 4.70 -4.30
CA ASP A 244 7.73 5.30 -5.18
C ASP A 244 6.88 4.22 -5.89
N VAL A 245 7.48 3.07 -6.20
CA VAL A 245 6.77 1.93 -6.80
C VAL A 245 5.82 1.31 -5.77
N PHE A 246 6.28 1.19 -4.53
CA PHE A 246 5.45 0.78 -3.40
C PHE A 246 4.24 1.69 -3.23
N LEU A 247 4.43 3.01 -3.24
CA LEU A 247 3.32 3.96 -3.11
C LEU A 247 2.31 3.82 -4.25
N GLY A 248 2.78 3.70 -5.50
CA GLY A 248 1.90 3.50 -6.66
C GLY A 248 1.10 2.19 -6.58
N ALA A 249 1.77 1.08 -6.23
CA ALA A 249 1.12 -0.21 -6.07
C ALA A 249 0.11 -0.22 -4.91
N THR A 250 0.48 0.41 -3.79
CA THR A 250 -0.38 0.52 -2.61
C THR A 250 -1.59 1.40 -2.90
N GLN A 251 -1.45 2.44 -3.72
CA GLN A 251 -2.59 3.27 -4.15
C GLN A 251 -3.59 2.43 -4.95
N LEU A 252 -3.10 1.64 -5.92
CA LEU A 252 -3.96 0.75 -6.69
C LEU A 252 -4.64 -0.31 -5.82
N LEU A 253 -3.92 -0.86 -4.82
CA LEU A 253 -4.51 -1.77 -3.84
C LEU A 253 -5.61 -1.08 -3.03
N CYS A 254 -5.42 0.18 -2.62
CA CYS A 254 -6.48 0.93 -1.93
C CYS A 254 -7.72 1.09 -2.82
N GLU A 255 -7.55 1.49 -4.09
CA GLU A 255 -8.67 1.63 -5.04
C GLU A 255 -9.39 0.30 -5.26
N THR A 256 -8.61 -0.78 -5.39
CA THR A 256 -9.09 -2.15 -5.56
C THR A 256 -9.89 -2.64 -4.36
N PHE A 257 -9.32 -2.55 -3.15
CA PHE A 257 -10.00 -2.96 -1.92
C PHE A 257 -11.21 -2.07 -1.65
N ARG A 258 -11.15 -0.76 -1.90
CA ARG A 258 -12.32 0.11 -1.77
C ARG A 258 -13.48 -0.38 -2.62
N CYS A 259 -13.24 -0.66 -3.91
CA CYS A 259 -14.24 -1.18 -4.84
C CYS A 259 -14.83 -2.52 -4.36
N LEU A 260 -13.97 -3.48 -4.02
CA LEU A 260 -14.41 -4.83 -3.66
C LEU A 260 -15.08 -4.92 -2.30
N LEU A 261 -14.55 -4.23 -1.29
CA LEU A 261 -15.14 -4.23 0.06
C LEU A 261 -16.52 -3.56 0.06
N GLN A 262 -16.76 -2.57 -0.81
CA GLN A 262 -18.10 -1.98 -0.99
C GLN A 262 -19.12 -2.99 -1.53
N LYS A 263 -18.69 -3.96 -2.34
CA LYS A 263 -19.55 -5.03 -2.90
C LYS A 263 -19.90 -6.13 -1.88
N ILE A 264 -19.16 -6.23 -0.77
CA ILE A 264 -19.41 -7.22 0.29
C ILE A 264 -20.73 -6.92 1.00
N GLN A 265 -21.63 -7.90 1.04
CA GLN A 265 -22.88 -7.81 1.80
C GLN A 265 -22.72 -8.62 3.08
N CYS A 266 -22.21 -8.01 4.15
CA CYS A 266 -22.10 -8.67 5.46
C CYS A 266 -23.48 -9.14 5.94
N ALA A 267 -23.86 -10.37 5.60
CA ALA A 267 -25.14 -10.94 5.96
C ALA A 267 -25.07 -11.43 7.42
N VAL A 268 -25.71 -10.70 8.32
CA VAL A 268 -26.11 -11.21 9.63
C VAL A 268 -27.35 -12.07 9.42
N GLU A 269 -27.18 -13.38 9.32
CA GLU A 269 -28.28 -14.30 9.60
C GLU A 269 -28.05 -14.92 10.97
N VAL A 270 -28.84 -14.43 11.92
CA VAL A 270 -29.07 -15.05 13.22
C VAL A 270 -29.64 -16.44 12.95
N ASP A 271 -28.80 -17.46 13.08
CA ASP A 271 -29.13 -18.87 12.86
C ASP A 271 -30.02 -19.46 13.99
N SER A 272 -31.03 -18.72 14.48
CA SER A 272 -31.87 -19.12 15.62
C SER A 272 -33.26 -19.65 15.25
N ASP A 273 -33.88 -19.23 14.14
CA ASP A 273 -35.34 -19.43 14.00
C ASP A 273 -35.73 -20.55 13.02
N ILE A 274 -34.89 -20.85 12.03
CA ILE A 274 -35.26 -21.86 11.00
C ILE A 274 -35.13 -23.30 11.54
N ASN A 275 -34.18 -23.56 12.42
CA ASN A 275 -33.99 -24.89 13.01
C ASN A 275 -35.00 -25.20 14.14
N VAL A 276 -35.46 -24.18 14.88
CA VAL A 276 -36.46 -24.35 15.95
C VAL A 276 -37.84 -24.66 15.38
N HIS A 277 -38.24 -24.05 14.26
CA HIS A 277 -39.49 -24.39 13.58
C HIS A 277 -39.47 -25.78 12.96
N ARG A 278 -38.32 -26.23 12.44
CA ARG A 278 -38.15 -27.58 11.88
C ARG A 278 -38.17 -28.67 12.97
N ALA A 279 -37.60 -28.39 14.14
CA ALA A 279 -37.66 -29.28 15.32
C ALA A 279 -39.07 -29.35 15.94
N ARG A 280 -39.82 -28.22 15.99
CA ARG A 280 -41.22 -28.21 16.45
C ARG A 280 -42.17 -28.95 15.50
N ARG A 281 -41.93 -28.90 14.18
CA ARG A 281 -42.74 -29.65 13.20
C ARG A 281 -42.51 -31.16 13.27
N ARG A 282 -41.31 -31.63 13.62
CA ARG A 282 -41.05 -33.06 13.84
C ARG A 282 -41.72 -33.59 15.11
N ARG A 283 -41.65 -32.85 16.23
CA ARG A 283 -42.31 -33.26 17.49
C ARG A 283 -43.84 -33.32 17.44
N ARG A 284 -44.48 -32.56 16.54
CA ARG A 284 -45.94 -32.62 16.32
C ARG A 284 -46.38 -33.80 15.45
N ARG A 285 -45.46 -34.48 14.76
CA ARG A 285 -45.78 -35.68 13.96
C ARG A 285 -45.57 -36.99 14.72
N GLU A 286 -44.89 -36.95 15.86
CA GLU A 286 -44.59 -38.13 16.70
C GLU A 286 -45.58 -38.31 17.86
N SER A 287 -46.73 -37.60 17.85
CA SER A 287 -47.75 -37.68 18.91
C SER A 287 -49.17 -37.79 18.35
N GLY A 288 -49.39 -38.83 17.55
CA GLY A 288 -50.70 -39.25 17.09
C GLY A 288 -50.66 -40.70 16.65
N ASP A 289 -50.81 -41.60 17.61
CA ASP A 289 -51.19 -42.99 17.36
C ASP A 289 -52.61 -43.00 16.76
N ASP A 290 -52.81 -43.70 15.65
CA ASP A 290 -53.91 -44.66 15.49
C ASP A 290 -53.76 -45.45 14.17
N GLU A 291 -54.05 -46.74 14.30
CA GLU A 291 -53.99 -47.81 13.32
C GLU A 291 -55.01 -47.62 12.19
N ASN A 292 -54.61 -47.87 10.93
CA ASN A 292 -55.37 -48.74 10.01
C ASN A 292 -54.69 -48.91 8.64
N GLU A 293 -54.70 -50.16 8.18
CA GLU A 293 -54.42 -50.57 6.80
C GLU A 293 -55.47 -50.00 5.83
N SER A 294 -55.05 -49.54 4.66
CA SER A 294 -55.71 -49.83 3.37
C SER A 294 -54.99 -49.13 2.22
N SER A 295 -54.79 -49.90 1.16
CA SER A 295 -54.41 -49.54 -0.20
C SER A 295 -55.02 -48.24 -0.75
N GLY A 296 -54.21 -47.48 -1.47
CA GLY A 296 -54.63 -46.40 -2.35
C GLY A 296 -53.43 -45.79 -3.06
N ASP A 297 -53.22 -46.17 -4.31
CA ASP A 297 -52.31 -45.50 -5.24
C ASP A 297 -52.65 -44.01 -5.33
N GLU A 298 -51.71 -43.12 -4.99
CA GLU A 298 -51.71 -41.74 -5.48
C GLU A 298 -50.30 -41.36 -5.93
N GLU A 299 -50.20 -41.21 -7.25
CA GLU A 299 -49.10 -40.63 -8.00
C GLU A 299 -48.74 -39.24 -7.44
N GLY A 300 -47.53 -39.09 -6.89
CA GLY A 300 -47.10 -37.83 -6.30
C GLY A 300 -45.61 -37.72 -5.99
N GLU A 301 -44.74 -38.47 -6.67
CA GLU A 301 -43.29 -38.41 -6.45
C GLU A 301 -42.56 -37.99 -7.73
N GLY A 302 -42.33 -36.68 -7.84
CA GLY A 302 -41.54 -36.10 -8.94
C GLY A 302 -41.21 -34.62 -8.76
N LYS A 303 -41.99 -33.88 -7.96
CA LYS A 303 -41.75 -32.44 -7.73
C LYS A 303 -40.86 -32.10 -6.52
N ASN A 304 -40.80 -32.96 -5.50
CA ASN A 304 -40.06 -32.63 -4.26
C ASN A 304 -38.54 -32.76 -4.39
N ASP A 305 -38.02 -33.60 -5.29
CA ASP A 305 -36.59 -33.83 -5.45
C ASP A 305 -35.88 -32.76 -6.29
N GLU A 306 -36.58 -32.17 -7.27
CA GLU A 306 -36.04 -31.04 -8.05
C GLU A 306 -36.00 -29.75 -7.23
N ASP A 307 -37.06 -29.48 -6.46
CA ASP A 307 -37.12 -28.33 -5.54
C ASP A 307 -36.06 -28.44 -4.42
N ALA A 308 -35.84 -29.64 -3.88
CA ALA A 308 -34.81 -29.87 -2.85
C ALA A 308 -33.37 -29.78 -3.40
N LYS A 309 -33.15 -30.22 -4.65
CA LYS A 309 -31.85 -30.04 -5.34
C LYS A 309 -31.58 -28.57 -5.65
N GLY A 310 -32.58 -27.85 -6.17
CA GLY A 310 -32.49 -26.40 -6.43
C GLY A 310 -32.17 -25.60 -5.17
N GLN A 311 -32.86 -25.87 -4.06
CA GLN A 311 -32.57 -25.25 -2.76
C GLN A 311 -31.16 -25.57 -2.23
N LYS A 312 -30.66 -26.79 -2.48
CA LYS A 312 -29.31 -27.18 -2.04
C LYS A 312 -28.23 -26.46 -2.86
N GLU A 313 -28.42 -26.31 -4.16
CA GLU A 313 -27.51 -25.57 -5.03
C GLU A 313 -27.48 -24.08 -4.70
N GLU A 314 -28.64 -23.47 -4.43
CA GLU A 314 -28.74 -22.07 -4.04
C GLU A 314 -28.06 -21.80 -2.68
N ASN A 315 -28.28 -22.68 -1.70
CA ASN A 315 -27.58 -22.60 -0.41
C ASN A 315 -26.06 -22.75 -0.55
N ASN A 316 -25.59 -23.69 -1.38
CA ASN A 316 -24.16 -23.85 -1.63
C ASN A 316 -23.55 -22.61 -2.29
N LYS A 317 -24.27 -21.97 -3.23
CA LYS A 317 -23.84 -20.74 -3.88
C LYS A 317 -23.73 -19.58 -2.89
N MET A 318 -24.71 -19.46 -1.98
CA MET A 318 -24.68 -18.48 -0.90
C MET A 318 -23.50 -18.70 0.06
N ASP A 319 -23.26 -19.94 0.48
CA ASP A 319 -22.13 -20.29 1.34
C ASP A 319 -20.77 -19.98 0.67
N MET A 320 -20.64 -20.26 -0.63
CA MET A 320 -19.45 -19.92 -1.41
C MET A 320 -19.21 -18.41 -1.49
N LYS A 321 -20.27 -17.63 -1.71
CA LYS A 321 -20.20 -16.16 -1.69
C LYS A 321 -19.72 -15.66 -0.32
N LYS A 322 -20.34 -16.11 0.78
CA LYS A 322 -19.94 -15.73 2.16
C LYS A 322 -18.47 -16.05 2.42
N ASN A 323 -18.00 -17.23 2.01
CA ASN A 323 -16.60 -17.61 2.16
C ASN A 323 -15.65 -16.71 1.36
N LEU A 324 -16.01 -16.33 0.13
CA LEU A 324 -15.20 -15.41 -0.68
C LEU A 324 -15.12 -14.01 -0.06
N GLU A 325 -16.23 -13.50 0.47
CA GLU A 325 -16.25 -12.23 1.19
C GLU A 325 -15.33 -12.27 2.41
N MET A 326 -15.36 -13.36 3.19
CA MET A 326 -14.46 -13.55 4.33
C MET A 326 -12.98 -13.61 3.92
N LEU A 327 -12.67 -14.31 2.82
CA LEU A 327 -11.30 -14.37 2.30
C LEU A 327 -10.82 -13.00 1.80
N LEU A 328 -11.68 -12.20 1.14
CA LEU A 328 -11.33 -10.84 0.74
C LEU A 328 -11.04 -9.94 1.93
N LEU A 329 -11.86 -10.02 2.98
CA LEU A 329 -11.63 -9.28 4.23
C LEU A 329 -10.32 -9.71 4.90
N ALA A 330 -10.03 -11.01 4.93
CA ALA A 330 -8.78 -11.55 5.47
C ALA A 330 -7.56 -11.04 4.68
N THR A 331 -7.62 -11.08 3.34
CA THR A 331 -6.56 -10.56 2.47
C THR A 331 -6.36 -9.05 2.67
N ALA A 332 -7.43 -8.27 2.85
CA ALA A 332 -7.32 -6.85 3.15
C ALA A 332 -6.65 -6.59 4.51
N CYS A 333 -7.01 -7.38 5.53
CA CYS A 333 -6.39 -7.29 6.86
C CYS A 333 -4.89 -7.63 6.82
N GLU A 334 -4.50 -8.71 6.15
CA GLU A 334 -3.09 -9.07 5.96
C GLU A 334 -2.31 -7.98 5.21
N TRP A 335 -2.85 -7.48 4.10
CA TRP A 335 -2.18 -6.44 3.34
C TRP A 335 -1.98 -5.18 4.19
N MET A 336 -3.00 -4.74 4.93
CA MET A 336 -2.88 -3.59 5.82
C MET A 336 -1.88 -3.83 6.95
N TYR A 337 -1.83 -5.04 7.51
CA TYR A 337 -0.87 -5.43 8.55
C TYR A 337 0.56 -5.20 8.09
N TYR A 338 0.91 -5.59 6.86
CA TYR A 338 2.25 -5.37 6.33
C TYR A 338 2.47 -3.95 5.78
N ALA A 339 1.47 -3.36 5.13
CA ALA A 339 1.60 -2.06 4.49
C ALA A 339 1.75 -0.92 5.49
N ASP A 340 1.11 -1.00 6.65
CA ASP A 340 1.10 0.08 7.65
C ASP A 340 2.51 0.35 8.21
N ASP A 341 3.26 -0.72 8.53
CA ASP A 341 4.67 -0.59 8.96
C ASP A 341 5.51 0.12 7.89
N VAL A 342 5.38 -0.29 6.62
CA VAL A 342 6.13 0.31 5.51
C VAL A 342 5.70 1.76 5.25
N LEU A 343 4.42 2.10 5.39
CA LEU A 343 3.93 3.47 5.20
C LEU A 343 4.39 4.40 6.33
N ASN A 344 4.44 3.92 7.57
CA ASN A 344 4.83 4.72 8.72
C ASN A 344 6.36 4.85 8.84
N ASN A 345 7.11 3.78 8.57
CA ASN A 345 8.57 3.74 8.74
C ASN A 345 9.34 3.97 7.43
N GLY A 346 8.73 3.80 6.26
CA GLY A 346 9.38 3.97 4.95
C GLY A 346 9.59 5.44 4.55
N LEU A 347 8.77 6.34 5.08
CA LEU A 347 8.85 7.79 4.89
C LEU A 347 10.20 8.39 5.35
N GLU A 348 10.76 7.86 6.44
CA GLU A 348 12.06 8.30 6.97
C GLU A 348 13.23 7.95 6.04
N LYS A 349 13.06 6.92 5.19
CA LYS A 349 14.10 6.41 4.30
C LYS A 349 14.04 7.00 2.89
N SER A 350 12.85 7.32 2.38
CA SER A 350 12.67 7.80 1.00
C SER A 350 12.67 9.32 0.85
N GLY A 351 12.28 10.06 1.89
CA GLY A 351 12.10 11.51 1.83
C GLY A 351 10.90 11.96 1.00
N THR A 352 10.15 11.04 0.35
CA THR A 352 8.94 11.34 -0.41
C THR A 352 7.75 11.44 0.54
N PRO A 353 7.12 12.61 0.71
CA PRO A 353 5.93 12.73 1.54
C PRO A 353 4.77 11.98 0.91
N ILE A 354 4.08 11.16 1.70
CA ILE A 354 2.83 10.51 1.26
C ILE A 354 1.80 11.59 0.93
N PRO A 355 1.26 11.64 -0.31
CA PRO A 355 0.26 12.61 -0.72
C PRO A 355 -0.99 12.57 0.17
N SER A 356 -1.63 13.73 0.42
CA SER A 356 -2.85 13.79 1.24
C SER A 356 -3.98 12.95 0.64
N ALA A 357 -4.18 13.05 -0.68
CA ALA A 357 -5.20 12.27 -1.39
C ALA A 357 -5.02 10.75 -1.22
N PHE A 358 -3.77 10.27 -1.18
CA PHE A 358 -3.48 8.87 -0.89
C PHE A 358 -3.88 8.51 0.55
N ARG A 359 -3.58 9.39 1.52
CA ARG A 359 -3.95 9.13 2.92
C ARG A 359 -5.45 9.11 3.11
N ASP A 360 -6.17 9.99 2.44
CA ASP A 360 -7.64 10.04 2.49
C ASP A 360 -8.22 8.74 1.91
N LEU A 361 -7.71 8.29 0.77
CA LEU A 361 -8.09 7.01 0.18
C LEU A 361 -7.79 5.82 1.10
N TYR A 362 -6.62 5.78 1.75
CA TYR A 362 -6.28 4.74 2.71
C TYR A 362 -7.20 4.78 3.95
N ASP A 363 -7.45 5.97 4.49
CA ASP A 363 -8.36 6.21 5.61
C ASP A 363 -9.81 5.78 5.25
N ASP A 364 -10.24 5.91 3.99
CA ASP A 364 -11.52 5.40 3.50
C ASP A 364 -11.58 3.87 3.50
N VAL A 365 -10.54 3.19 3.00
CA VAL A 365 -10.48 1.71 3.02
C VAL A 365 -10.50 1.18 4.45
N VAL A 366 -9.74 1.80 5.37
CA VAL A 366 -9.75 1.48 6.80
C VAL A 366 -11.18 1.55 7.36
N SER A 367 -11.91 2.61 7.02
CA SER A 367 -13.27 2.83 7.52
C SER A 367 -14.24 1.78 6.99
N ILE A 368 -14.18 1.48 5.68
CA ILE A 368 -15.02 0.44 5.06
C ILE A 368 -14.71 -0.93 5.67
N LEU A 369 -13.42 -1.30 5.78
CA LEU A 369 -13.01 -2.57 6.37
C LEU A 369 -13.53 -2.72 7.81
N MET A 370 -13.35 -1.69 8.62
CA MET A 370 -13.83 -1.65 10.00
C MET A 370 -15.35 -1.81 10.10
N ASP A 371 -16.12 -1.15 9.23
CA ASP A 371 -17.57 -1.30 9.17
C ASP A 371 -17.97 -2.74 8.83
N LYS A 372 -17.27 -3.38 7.87
CA LYS A 372 -17.52 -4.79 7.51
C LYS A 372 -17.17 -5.76 8.64
N LEU A 373 -16.04 -5.55 9.32
CA LEU A 373 -15.64 -6.35 10.48
C LEU A 373 -16.64 -6.22 11.64
N ASN A 374 -17.10 -4.99 11.92
CA ASN A 374 -18.13 -4.75 12.94
C ASN A 374 -19.49 -5.37 12.56
N GLY A 375 -19.83 -5.40 11.27
CA GLY A 375 -21.01 -6.14 10.77
C GLY A 375 -20.94 -7.64 11.01
N LEU A 376 -19.74 -8.20 11.23
CA LEU A 376 -19.51 -9.62 11.53
C LEU A 376 -19.14 -9.88 12.99
N LEU A 377 -19.25 -8.88 13.88
CA LEU A 377 -18.70 -8.93 15.23
C LEU A 377 -19.22 -10.10 16.07
N ASP A 378 -20.52 -10.38 16.03
CA ASP A 378 -21.11 -11.48 16.79
C ASP A 378 -20.60 -12.85 16.31
N THR A 379 -20.44 -13.00 14.99
CA THR A 379 -19.86 -14.19 14.38
C THR A 379 -18.39 -14.33 14.75
N ILE A 380 -17.61 -13.25 14.70
CA ILE A 380 -16.18 -13.25 15.07
C ILE A 380 -16.01 -13.70 16.53
N LYS A 381 -16.76 -13.09 17.46
CA LYS A 381 -16.70 -13.43 18.90
C LYS A 381 -17.07 -14.87 19.19
N LYS A 382 -18.02 -15.44 18.43
CA LYS A 382 -18.46 -16.83 18.61
C LYS A 382 -17.36 -17.86 18.29
N TYR A 383 -16.41 -17.52 17.41
CA TYR A 383 -15.41 -18.47 16.88
C TYR A 383 -13.96 -18.08 17.22
N GLU A 384 -13.75 -17.15 18.15
CA GLU A 384 -12.44 -16.60 18.50
C GLU A 384 -11.48 -17.61 19.16
N GLU A 385 -11.99 -18.53 19.99
CA GLU A 385 -11.17 -19.44 20.80
C GLU A 385 -10.45 -20.55 19.97
N ASP A 386 -10.82 -20.75 18.70
CA ASP A 386 -10.39 -21.87 17.85
C ASP A 386 -9.49 -21.46 16.67
N VAL A 387 -8.74 -20.36 16.80
CA VAL A 387 -8.02 -19.74 15.66
C VAL A 387 -6.51 -19.99 15.73
N ASP A 388 -6.08 -21.13 15.19
CA ASP A 388 -4.68 -21.37 14.77
C ASP A 388 -4.66 -21.67 13.27
N GLU A 389 -4.56 -20.60 12.49
CA GLU A 389 -4.71 -20.63 11.03
C GLU A 389 -3.51 -19.99 10.30
N GLU A 390 -2.49 -19.52 11.03
CA GLU A 390 -1.31 -18.86 10.48
C GLU A 390 -0.62 -19.77 9.45
N LEU A 391 -0.30 -21.00 9.84
CA LEU A 391 0.40 -21.94 8.99
C LEU A 391 -0.42 -22.33 7.74
N SER A 392 -1.73 -22.45 7.92
CA SER A 392 -2.68 -22.75 6.86
C SER A 392 -2.73 -21.60 5.83
N TRP A 393 -2.76 -20.36 6.32
CA TRP A 393 -2.66 -19.18 5.46
C TRP A 393 -1.31 -19.11 4.77
N LEU A 394 -0.24 -19.35 5.50
CA LEU A 394 1.12 -19.27 4.99
C LEU A 394 1.33 -20.24 3.82
N ILE A 395 0.87 -21.49 3.97
CA ILE A 395 1.03 -22.54 2.96
C ILE A 395 0.09 -22.35 1.77
N TYR A 396 -1.16 -21.98 1.99
CA TYR A 396 -2.18 -22.02 0.93
C TYR A 396 -2.67 -20.64 0.50
N GLY A 397 -2.62 -19.65 1.38
CA GLY A 397 -3.21 -18.33 1.16
C GLY A 397 -4.73 -18.37 1.13
N PRO A 398 -5.36 -17.32 0.56
CA PRO A 398 -6.81 -17.19 0.50
C PRO A 398 -7.39 -18.00 -0.67
N ILE A 399 -7.33 -19.33 -0.57
CA ILE A 399 -7.97 -20.24 -1.53
C ILE A 399 -9.37 -20.61 -1.04
N LEU A 400 -10.35 -20.52 -1.93
CA LEU A 400 -11.67 -21.09 -1.72
C LEU A 400 -11.66 -22.61 -2.00
N GLU A 401 -11.99 -23.41 -0.99
CA GLU A 401 -12.16 -24.86 -1.14
C GLU A 401 -13.52 -25.18 -1.75
N SER A 402 -13.59 -25.35 -3.08
CA SER A 402 -14.83 -25.63 -3.81
C SER A 402 -15.59 -26.89 -3.34
N ASN A 403 -14.86 -27.86 -2.77
CA ASN A 403 -15.42 -29.14 -2.33
C ASN A 403 -16.06 -29.08 -0.93
N ASN A 404 -15.91 -27.98 -0.19
CA ASN A 404 -16.45 -27.82 1.16
C ASN A 404 -16.96 -26.40 1.41
N PRO A 405 -18.14 -26.03 0.88
CA PRO A 405 -18.72 -24.69 1.05
C PRO A 405 -19.01 -24.35 2.52
N LYS A 406 -19.09 -25.34 3.42
CA LYS A 406 -19.31 -25.15 4.87
C LYS A 406 -18.01 -25.12 5.68
N SER A 407 -16.87 -24.99 5.01
CA SER A 407 -15.58 -24.91 5.69
C SER A 407 -15.55 -23.70 6.63
N PRO A 408 -15.21 -23.85 7.92
CA PRO A 408 -15.05 -22.73 8.84
C PRO A 408 -13.75 -21.94 8.56
N ARG A 409 -12.90 -22.44 7.65
CA ARG A 409 -11.57 -21.91 7.41
C ARG A 409 -11.57 -20.44 6.97
N PRO A 410 -12.37 -19.97 6.00
CA PRO A 410 -12.42 -18.56 5.63
C PRO A 410 -12.73 -17.63 6.81
N LEU A 411 -13.68 -18.03 7.67
CA LEU A 411 -14.01 -17.28 8.88
C LEU A 411 -12.83 -17.25 9.86
N ARG A 412 -12.21 -18.39 10.14
CA ARG A 412 -11.06 -18.45 11.06
C ARG A 412 -9.87 -17.63 10.54
N GLN A 413 -9.64 -17.64 9.22
CA GLN A 413 -8.61 -16.82 8.57
C GLN A 413 -8.89 -15.32 8.68
N LEU A 414 -10.15 -14.92 8.52
CA LEU A 414 -10.59 -13.55 8.77
C LEU A 414 -10.35 -13.15 10.23
N ILE A 415 -10.78 -13.98 11.17
CA ILE A 415 -10.60 -13.70 12.60
C ILE A 415 -9.11 -13.56 12.94
N TYR A 416 -8.28 -14.49 12.45
CA TYR A 416 -6.83 -14.45 12.62
C TYR A 416 -6.24 -13.11 12.16
N TRP A 417 -6.46 -12.75 10.89
CA TRP A 417 -5.85 -11.54 10.33
C TRP A 417 -6.46 -10.24 10.89
N ALA A 418 -7.73 -10.22 11.24
CA ALA A 418 -8.35 -9.08 11.90
C ALA A 418 -7.69 -8.82 13.27
N TYR A 419 -7.43 -9.87 14.04
CA TYR A 419 -6.73 -9.71 15.33
C TYR A 419 -5.25 -9.40 15.17
N GLN A 420 -4.53 -10.02 14.23
CA GLN A 420 -3.15 -9.65 13.90
C GLN A 420 -3.03 -8.18 13.50
N LEU A 421 -3.95 -7.68 12.67
CA LEU A 421 -3.98 -6.26 12.32
C LEU A 421 -4.13 -5.38 13.56
N THR A 422 -4.95 -5.77 14.54
CA THR A 422 -5.17 -4.95 15.75
C THR A 422 -4.03 -5.04 16.77
N SER A 423 -3.22 -6.10 16.74
CA SER A 423 -2.15 -6.32 17.72
C SER A 423 -0.89 -5.48 17.47
N GLN A 424 -0.67 -5.01 16.25
CA GLN A 424 0.45 -4.10 15.97
C GLN A 424 0.27 -2.77 16.68
N THR A 425 1.36 -2.08 17.04
CA THR A 425 1.35 -0.79 17.76
C THR A 425 0.97 0.40 16.88
N GLU A 426 1.33 0.37 15.60
CA GLU A 426 1.07 1.47 14.64
C GLU A 426 -0.25 1.31 13.87
N SER A 427 -0.86 0.11 13.94
CA SER A 427 -2.09 -0.21 13.20
C SER A 427 -3.17 0.87 13.25
N PRO A 428 -3.84 1.12 12.12
CA PRO A 428 -4.92 2.10 12.03
C PRO A 428 -6.19 1.67 12.80
N ILE A 429 -6.30 0.38 13.16
CA ILE A 429 -7.47 -0.22 13.83
C ILE A 429 -7.04 -0.80 15.19
N GLN A 430 -7.86 -0.60 16.21
CA GLN A 430 -7.74 -1.25 17.51
C GLN A 430 -9.03 -1.99 17.85
N PHE A 431 -8.92 -3.09 18.58
CA PHE A 431 -10.06 -3.83 19.11
C PHE A 431 -10.28 -3.49 20.60
N ARG A 432 -11.49 -3.04 20.95
CA ARG A 432 -11.95 -2.84 22.34
C ARG A 432 -13.44 -3.15 22.39
N ASP A 433 -13.77 -4.44 22.42
CA ASP A 433 -15.13 -5.00 22.27
C ASP A 433 -15.73 -4.90 20.87
N TYR A 434 -15.28 -3.93 20.07
CA TYR A 434 -15.57 -3.76 18.65
C TYR A 434 -14.34 -3.16 17.95
N PHE A 435 -14.30 -3.24 16.62
CA PHE A 435 -13.23 -2.66 15.81
C PHE A 435 -13.43 -1.15 15.70
N LYS A 436 -12.43 -0.37 16.08
CA LYS A 436 -12.47 1.08 15.97
C LYS A 436 -11.16 1.66 15.49
N LYS A 437 -11.21 2.85 14.90
CA LYS A 437 -10.00 3.59 14.54
C LYS A 437 -9.12 3.80 15.76
N ARG A 438 -7.81 3.60 15.60
CA ARG A 438 -6.86 3.88 16.68
C ARG A 438 -6.67 5.37 16.83
N ASP A 439 -6.76 5.84 18.07
CA ASP A 439 -6.45 7.22 18.41
C ASP A 439 -4.95 7.42 18.18
N LYS A 440 -4.59 8.18 17.13
CA LYS A 440 -3.19 8.56 16.92
C LYS A 440 -2.72 9.24 18.20
N SER A 441 -1.62 8.76 18.79
CA SER A 441 -1.04 9.38 19.98
C SER A 441 -0.98 10.90 19.77
N SER A 442 -1.26 11.67 20.83
CA SER A 442 -1.48 13.12 20.80
C SER A 442 -0.40 13.92 20.04
N LYS A 443 0.77 13.35 19.77
CA LYS A 443 1.81 13.95 18.90
C LYS A 443 1.39 14.10 17.43
N GLN A 444 0.64 13.17 16.83
CA GLN A 444 0.18 13.28 15.44
C GLN A 444 -1.23 13.87 15.31
N ALA A 445 -2.11 13.63 16.30
CA ALA A 445 -3.41 14.30 16.37
C ALA A 445 -3.23 15.81 16.52
N ASN A 446 -2.30 16.27 17.38
CA ASN A 446 -1.92 17.68 17.45
C ASN A 446 -1.30 18.19 16.14
N GLY A 447 -0.76 17.33 15.27
CA GLY A 447 -0.28 17.70 13.95
C GLY A 447 -1.42 17.94 12.97
N ARG A 448 -2.41 17.04 12.89
CA ARG A 448 -3.60 17.20 12.03
C ARG A 448 -4.57 18.27 12.55
N GLU A 449 -4.78 18.38 13.87
CA GLU A 449 -5.53 19.48 14.47
C GLU A 449 -4.75 20.80 14.39
N ASN A 450 -3.44 20.84 14.61
CA ASN A 450 -2.69 22.08 14.33
C ASN A 450 -2.64 22.39 12.84
N ILE A 451 -2.62 21.42 11.92
CA ILE A 451 -2.59 21.72 10.48
C ILE A 451 -3.98 22.09 10.01
N ALA A 452 -5.06 21.44 10.47
CA ALA A 452 -6.43 21.82 10.15
C ALA A 452 -6.82 23.13 10.83
N GLN A 453 -6.37 23.39 12.06
CA GLN A 453 -6.48 24.71 12.72
C GLN A 453 -5.56 25.73 12.06
N LYS A 454 -4.33 25.39 11.64
CA LYS A 454 -3.45 26.30 10.88
C LYS A 454 -3.94 26.51 9.45
N MET A 455 -4.64 25.56 8.84
CA MET A 455 -5.24 25.65 7.50
C MET A 455 -6.58 26.37 7.57
N ALA A 456 -7.35 26.19 8.64
CA ALA A 456 -8.51 27.00 8.96
C ALA A 456 -8.07 28.41 9.35
N GLU A 457 -7.01 28.60 10.13
CA GLU A 457 -6.37 29.89 10.39
C GLU A 457 -5.74 30.45 9.12
N LEU A 458 -5.20 29.65 8.21
CA LEU A 458 -4.68 30.09 6.92
C LEU A 458 -5.80 30.40 5.94
N HIS A 459 -6.96 29.74 6.01
CA HIS A 459 -8.14 30.02 5.19
C HIS A 459 -8.94 31.19 5.77
N ILE A 460 -8.95 31.36 7.09
CA ILE A 460 -9.45 32.55 7.78
C ILE A 460 -8.48 33.69 7.53
N ARG A 461 -7.16 33.49 7.62
CA ARG A 461 -6.13 34.47 7.21
C ARG A 461 -6.10 34.70 5.71
N GLN A 462 -6.45 33.75 4.85
CA GLN A 462 -6.53 33.94 3.39
C GLN A 462 -7.85 34.59 3.01
N LYS A 463 -8.97 34.29 3.69
CA LYS A 463 -10.23 35.04 3.55
C LYS A 463 -10.09 36.46 4.12
N GLN A 464 -9.33 36.63 5.21
CA GLN A 464 -8.90 37.92 5.77
C GLN A 464 -7.73 38.57 4.99
N ALA A 465 -6.98 37.83 4.17
CA ALA A 465 -5.94 38.36 3.28
C ALA A 465 -6.47 38.57 1.85
N THR A 466 -7.63 38.03 1.50
CA THR A 466 -8.43 38.47 0.35
C THR A 466 -9.14 39.79 0.64
N SER A 467 -9.26 40.20 1.92
CA SER A 467 -9.21 41.62 2.25
C SER A 467 -7.74 42.06 2.32
N LEU A 468 -7.10 42.16 1.15
CA LEU A 468 -5.85 42.90 1.00
C LEU A 468 -6.09 44.33 1.52
N GLU A 469 -5.71 44.59 2.78
CA GLU A 469 -5.42 45.96 3.19
C GLU A 469 -4.35 46.48 2.23
N TRP A 470 -4.77 47.38 1.34
CA TRP A 470 -3.91 48.09 0.43
C TRP A 470 -2.70 48.66 1.20
N LEU A 471 -1.49 48.21 0.85
CA LEU A 471 -0.28 48.86 1.33
C LEU A 471 -0.27 50.31 0.79
N PRO A 472 -0.15 51.34 1.64
CA PRO A 472 -0.16 52.72 1.18
C PRO A 472 1.08 52.98 0.32
N VAL A 473 0.86 53.29 -0.97
CA VAL A 473 1.93 53.65 -1.90
C VAL A 473 2.10 55.17 -1.90
N TYR A 474 3.28 55.64 -1.50
CA TYR A 474 3.60 57.07 -1.46
C TYR A 474 4.26 57.51 -2.76
N VAL A 475 3.73 58.57 -3.37
CA VAL A 475 4.26 59.17 -4.60
C VAL A 475 4.89 60.51 -4.25
N ILE A 476 6.21 60.62 -4.40
CA ILE A 476 6.94 61.86 -4.16
C ILE A 476 7.19 62.57 -5.49
N TYR A 477 6.63 63.78 -5.65
CA TYR A 477 6.72 64.54 -6.90
C TYR A 477 8.02 65.33 -7.00
N ASP A 478 8.62 65.27 -8.18
CA ASP A 478 9.77 66.08 -8.59
C ASP A 478 9.33 67.26 -9.49
N THR A 479 10.20 68.27 -9.59
CA THR A 479 9.98 69.50 -10.35
C THR A 479 9.68 69.21 -11.82
N SER A 480 10.44 68.30 -12.44
CA SER A 480 10.31 67.98 -13.86
C SER A 480 8.97 67.35 -14.23
N VAL A 481 8.35 66.61 -13.29
CA VAL A 481 7.06 65.94 -13.52
C VAL A 481 5.91 66.92 -13.41
N LEU A 482 5.96 67.82 -12.44
CA LEU A 482 4.96 68.86 -12.26
C LEU A 482 4.99 69.90 -13.39
N GLU A 483 6.16 70.08 -14.01
CA GLU A 483 6.33 70.92 -15.20
C GLU A 483 5.88 70.22 -16.49
N LYS A 484 6.36 69.00 -16.77
CA LYS A 484 6.17 68.35 -18.08
C LYS A 484 4.97 67.39 -18.16
N HIS A 485 4.47 66.92 -17.02
CA HIS A 485 3.44 65.87 -16.94
C HIS A 485 2.34 66.21 -15.91
N SER A 486 1.86 67.46 -15.91
CA SER A 486 0.88 67.98 -14.94
C SER A 486 -0.47 67.23 -14.94
N ASN A 487 -0.91 66.72 -16.10
CA ASN A 487 -2.14 65.91 -16.21
C ASN A 487 -2.00 64.56 -15.49
N LEU A 488 -0.87 63.86 -15.66
CA LEU A 488 -0.58 62.61 -14.97
C LEU A 488 -0.43 62.84 -13.45
N ALA A 489 0.22 63.94 -13.06
CA ALA A 489 0.34 64.32 -11.66
C ALA A 489 -1.05 64.56 -11.03
N ARG A 490 -1.96 65.25 -11.73
CA ARG A 490 -3.35 65.44 -11.29
C ARG A 490 -4.06 64.11 -11.07
N ASP A 491 -3.98 63.20 -12.01
CA ASP A 491 -4.72 61.94 -11.96
C ASP A 491 -4.20 61.04 -10.81
N LEU A 492 -2.88 61.06 -10.55
CA LEU A 492 -2.29 60.39 -9.40
C LEU A 492 -2.68 61.03 -8.06
N ILE A 493 -2.69 62.36 -7.95
CA ILE A 493 -3.10 63.10 -6.74
C ILE A 493 -4.55 62.79 -6.34
N PHE A 494 -5.45 62.65 -7.31
CA PHE A 494 -6.86 62.39 -7.03
C PHE A 494 -7.22 60.90 -7.00
N SER A 495 -6.30 60.00 -7.32
CA SER A 495 -6.50 58.55 -7.19
C SER A 495 -6.62 58.12 -5.73
N ARG A 496 -7.59 57.24 -5.42
CA ARG A 496 -7.77 56.69 -4.06
C ARG A 496 -6.70 55.67 -3.66
N HIS A 497 -5.84 55.31 -4.60
CA HIS A 497 -4.86 54.23 -4.49
C HIS A 497 -3.46 54.70 -4.10
N PHE A 498 -3.21 56.02 -4.09
CA PHE A 498 -1.90 56.61 -3.81
C PHE A 498 -1.99 57.70 -2.74
N ILE A 499 -0.89 57.86 -1.99
CA ILE A 499 -0.70 58.97 -1.07
C ILE A 499 0.33 59.91 -1.68
N SER A 500 -0.13 61.09 -2.10
CA SER A 500 0.68 62.06 -2.81
C SER A 500 1.44 62.96 -1.84
N VAL A 501 2.76 63.10 -2.05
CA VAL A 501 3.66 63.88 -1.20
C VAL A 501 4.49 64.85 -2.02
N LEU A 502 4.52 66.12 -1.62
CA LEU A 502 5.32 67.17 -2.24
C LEU A 502 6.40 67.68 -1.26
N PRO A 503 7.69 67.57 -1.61
CA PRO A 503 8.75 68.18 -0.81
C PRO A 503 8.68 69.72 -0.86
N SER A 504 8.93 70.38 0.28
CA SER A 504 8.91 71.84 0.38
C SER A 504 9.91 72.54 -0.55
N PHE A 505 11.08 71.94 -0.79
CA PHE A 505 12.06 72.51 -1.71
C PHE A 505 11.57 72.48 -3.18
N VAL A 506 10.86 71.42 -3.60
CA VAL A 506 10.26 71.32 -4.94
C VAL A 506 9.20 72.40 -5.12
N LEU A 507 8.34 72.61 -4.12
CA LEU A 507 7.37 73.70 -4.12
C LEU A 507 8.04 75.07 -4.26
N SER A 508 9.15 75.29 -3.56
CA SER A 508 9.89 76.56 -3.63
C SER A 508 10.51 76.82 -5.01
N ILE A 509 10.92 75.76 -5.72
CA ILE A 509 11.47 75.86 -7.07
C ILE A 509 10.34 76.17 -8.07
N ILE A 510 9.22 75.47 -7.97
CA ILE A 510 8.04 75.68 -8.84
C ILE A 510 7.45 77.09 -8.63
N ASP A 511 7.38 77.58 -7.38
CA ASP A 511 6.89 78.93 -7.10
C ASP A 511 7.79 80.02 -7.69
N LYS A 512 9.11 79.80 -7.78
CA LYS A 512 10.03 80.70 -8.49
C LYS A 512 9.86 80.67 -10.01
N MET A 513 9.42 79.55 -10.57
CA MET A 513 9.20 79.37 -12.02
C MET A 513 7.83 79.91 -12.51
N LYS A 514 6.98 80.46 -11.63
CA LYS A 514 5.64 80.98 -11.97
C LYS A 514 5.63 82.20 -12.89
N THR A 515 6.75 82.92 -13.00
CA THR A 515 6.91 84.08 -13.86
C THR A 515 7.28 83.70 -15.29
N SER A 516 7.92 82.55 -15.49
CA SER A 516 8.48 82.09 -16.77
C SER A 516 7.65 81.02 -17.49
N ASN A 517 6.74 80.32 -16.81
CA ASN A 517 5.91 79.26 -17.43
C ASN A 517 4.44 79.34 -16.98
N GLU A 518 3.53 79.50 -17.94
CA GLU A 518 2.08 79.61 -17.68
C GLU A 518 1.48 78.30 -17.14
N THR A 519 1.99 77.14 -17.57
CA THR A 519 1.54 75.82 -17.09
C THR A 519 1.89 75.57 -15.62
N ILE A 520 2.90 76.26 -15.09
CA ILE A 520 3.27 76.16 -13.67
C ILE A 520 2.23 76.85 -12.78
N ARG A 521 1.56 77.91 -13.26
CA ARG A 521 0.49 78.59 -12.49
C ARG A 521 -0.74 77.70 -12.33
N SER A 522 -1.09 76.92 -13.36
CA SER A 522 -2.19 75.97 -13.26
C SER A 522 -1.83 74.79 -12.35
N THR A 523 -0.58 74.31 -12.38
CA THR A 523 -0.07 73.29 -11.45
C THR A 523 -0.02 73.78 -9.99
N LEU A 524 0.35 75.04 -9.73
CA LEU A 524 0.31 75.60 -8.37
C LEU A 524 -1.12 75.68 -7.82
N ARG A 525 -2.08 76.14 -8.64
CA ARG A 525 -3.52 76.12 -8.26
C ARG A 525 -4.03 74.70 -8.00
N LEU A 526 -3.51 73.72 -8.74
CA LEU A 526 -3.83 72.30 -8.53
C LEU A 526 -3.29 71.79 -7.19
N ILE A 527 -2.03 72.10 -6.86
CA ILE A 527 -1.37 71.73 -5.61
C ILE A 527 -2.12 72.35 -4.42
N GLU A 528 -2.46 73.64 -4.47
CA GLU A 528 -3.24 74.31 -3.43
C GLU A 528 -4.61 73.66 -3.23
N ARG A 529 -5.30 73.32 -4.33
CA ARG A 529 -6.60 72.65 -4.28
C ARG A 529 -6.49 71.23 -3.72
N ALA A 530 -5.43 70.51 -4.06
CA ALA A 530 -5.18 69.16 -3.56
C ALA A 530 -4.83 69.16 -2.06
N GLN A 531 -4.06 70.15 -1.61
CA GLN A 531 -3.72 70.33 -0.20
C GLN A 531 -4.97 70.67 0.63
N LYS A 532 -5.83 71.58 0.16
CA LYS A 532 -7.10 71.92 0.85
C LYS A 532 -8.06 70.74 0.99
N ARG A 533 -7.91 69.70 0.17
CA ARG A 533 -8.74 68.48 0.18
C ARG A 533 -8.06 67.30 0.86
N ASP A 534 -6.93 67.52 1.54
CA ASP A 534 -6.09 66.47 2.15
C ASP A 534 -5.68 65.36 1.17
N ARG A 535 -5.56 65.70 -0.11
CA ARG A 535 -5.13 64.77 -1.18
C ARG A 535 -3.64 64.82 -1.46
N LEU A 536 -2.95 65.86 -0.97
CA LEU A 536 -1.51 66.07 -1.16
C LEU A 536 -0.89 66.58 0.15
N GLN A 537 0.14 65.90 0.64
CA GLN A 537 0.87 66.30 1.84
C GLN A 537 2.14 67.06 1.48
N ILE A 538 2.39 68.20 2.11
CA ILE A 538 3.62 68.95 1.92
C ILE A 538 4.57 68.65 3.08
N VAL A 539 5.75 68.12 2.77
CA VAL A 539 6.73 67.69 3.78
C VAL A 539 7.94 68.60 3.73
N LYS A 540 8.36 69.10 4.90
CA LYS A 540 9.60 69.87 5.03
C LYS A 540 10.80 68.95 4.79
N ALA A 541 11.45 69.11 3.65
CA ALA A 541 12.63 68.36 3.27
C ALA A 541 13.50 69.21 2.33
N ASN A 542 14.81 69.01 2.37
CA ASN A 542 15.77 69.69 1.50
C ASN A 542 16.23 68.80 0.34
N ALA A 543 15.91 67.51 0.38
CA ALA A 543 16.16 66.54 -0.69
C ALA A 543 15.04 65.50 -0.80
N HIS A 544 14.92 64.83 -1.95
CA HIS A 544 13.94 63.76 -2.17
C HIS A 544 14.19 62.55 -1.26
N GLU A 545 15.46 62.18 -1.03
CA GLU A 545 15.81 61.05 -0.16
C GLU A 545 15.44 61.32 1.30
N GLU A 546 15.53 62.58 1.75
CA GLU A 546 15.11 63.00 3.08
C GLU A 546 13.59 62.90 3.23
N CYS A 547 12.83 63.37 2.24
CA CYS A 547 11.37 63.25 2.21
C CYS A 547 10.91 61.79 2.25
N ALA A 548 11.58 60.90 1.49
CA ALA A 548 11.31 59.47 1.49
C ALA A 548 11.59 58.82 2.86
N LYS A 549 12.71 59.18 3.50
CA LYS A 549 13.06 58.69 4.84
C LYS A 549 12.06 59.14 5.91
N TYR A 550 11.58 60.38 5.84
CA TYR A 550 10.53 60.87 6.76
C TYR A 550 9.25 60.02 6.68
N GLN A 551 8.82 59.63 5.48
CA GLN A 551 7.61 58.82 5.28
C GLN A 551 7.78 57.37 5.74
N LEU A 552 8.99 56.81 5.60
CA LEU A 552 9.32 55.48 6.14
C LEU A 552 9.41 55.49 7.68
N PHE A 553 9.94 56.57 8.28
CA PHE A 553 10.14 56.67 9.73
C PHE A 553 8.83 56.90 10.50
N PHE A 554 7.88 57.64 9.95
CA PHE A 554 6.58 57.88 10.59
C PHE A 554 5.67 56.64 10.60
N ASN A 555 5.89 55.69 9.68
CA ASN A 555 4.99 54.53 9.44
C ASN A 555 5.57 53.18 9.88
N ARG A 556 6.41 53.14 10.93
CA ARG A 556 7.17 51.98 11.48
C ARG A 556 6.41 50.65 11.74
N LYS A 557 5.11 50.55 11.45
CA LYS A 557 4.28 49.36 11.65
C LYS A 557 3.71 48.73 10.36
N ARG A 558 4.02 49.23 9.17
CA ARG A 558 3.56 48.66 7.89
C ARG A 558 4.70 48.67 6.85
N ASP A 559 4.74 47.67 5.98
CA ASP A 559 5.62 47.69 4.79
C ASP A 559 5.16 48.82 3.86
N VAL A 560 6.05 49.77 3.54
CA VAL A 560 5.71 50.95 2.73
C VAL A 560 6.54 50.98 1.45
N TYR A 561 5.89 51.18 0.31
CA TYR A 561 6.55 51.47 -0.96
C TYR A 561 6.60 52.98 -1.21
N VAL A 562 7.81 53.53 -1.35
CA VAL A 562 8.04 54.93 -1.69
C VAL A 562 8.59 55.03 -3.11
N ILE A 563 7.87 55.71 -3.99
CA ILE A 563 8.27 55.90 -5.39
C ILE A 563 8.69 57.36 -5.59
N LYS A 564 9.95 57.58 -5.99
CA LYS A 564 10.44 58.89 -6.45
C LYS A 564 10.02 59.08 -7.89
N PHE A 565 9.13 60.04 -8.14
CA PHE A 565 8.58 60.28 -9.46
C PHE A 565 9.43 61.35 -10.17
N SER A 566 10.51 60.91 -10.83
CA SER A 566 11.37 61.73 -11.70
C SER A 566 11.24 61.29 -13.16
N ALA A 567 11.61 62.14 -14.12
CA ALA A 567 11.40 61.94 -15.56
C ALA A 567 11.96 60.61 -16.14
N MET A 568 12.84 59.92 -15.43
CA MET A 568 13.44 58.64 -15.84
C MET A 568 12.56 57.40 -15.56
N VAL A 569 11.44 57.55 -14.83
CA VAL A 569 10.51 56.44 -14.46
C VAL A 569 9.35 56.28 -15.46
N ILE A 570 9.22 57.18 -16.44
CA ILE A 570 8.08 57.20 -17.38
C ILE A 570 8.11 56.02 -18.36
N TYR A 571 9.27 55.45 -18.67
CA TYR A 571 9.40 54.30 -19.58
C TYR A 571 9.05 52.93 -18.97
N GLN A 572 8.88 52.81 -17.65
CA GLN A 572 8.49 51.55 -17.00
C GLN A 572 6.99 51.46 -16.65
N ILE A 573 6.21 52.53 -16.85
CA ILE A 573 4.79 52.57 -16.47
C ILE A 573 3.85 52.21 -17.63
N GLU A 574 4.26 52.32 -18.89
CA GLU A 574 3.45 51.80 -20.02
C GLU A 574 3.29 50.27 -19.95
N GLY A 575 4.29 49.54 -19.44
CA GLY A 575 4.19 48.09 -19.23
C GLY A 575 3.42 47.66 -17.97
N PHE A 576 3.15 48.58 -17.04
CA PHE A 576 2.41 48.32 -15.80
C PHE A 576 0.91 48.62 -15.96
N HIS A 577 0.56 49.63 -16.77
CA HIS A 577 -0.83 50.01 -17.04
C HIS A 577 -1.62 48.89 -17.76
N ASP A 578 -0.99 48.19 -18.70
CA ASP A 578 -1.60 47.08 -19.46
C ASP A 578 -1.81 45.79 -18.62
N ARG A 579 -0.91 45.52 -17.68
CA ARG A 579 -1.05 44.37 -16.77
C ARG A 579 -2.09 44.62 -15.68
N PHE A 580 -2.22 45.87 -15.24
CA PHE A 580 -3.19 46.26 -14.22
C PHE A 580 -4.63 46.20 -14.75
N HIS A 581 -4.89 46.68 -15.98
CA HIS A 581 -6.23 46.56 -16.59
C HIS A 581 -6.64 45.11 -16.89
N LYS A 582 -5.71 44.25 -17.34
CA LYS A 582 -5.99 42.81 -17.56
C LYS A 582 -6.34 42.06 -16.27
N ALA A 583 -5.73 42.43 -15.14
CA ALA A 583 -6.02 41.83 -13.84
C ALA A 583 -7.35 42.29 -13.22
N VAL A 584 -7.84 43.48 -13.59
CA VAL A 584 -9.12 44.01 -13.11
C VAL A 584 -10.30 43.49 -13.96
N SER A 585 -10.13 43.34 -15.28
CA SER A 585 -11.19 42.82 -16.16
C SER A 585 -11.47 41.32 -15.99
N SER A 586 -10.48 40.52 -15.59
CA SER A 586 -10.66 39.06 -15.37
C SER A 586 -11.42 38.71 -14.09
N ARG A 587 -11.65 39.68 -13.19
CA ARG A 587 -12.45 39.52 -11.97
C ARG A 587 -13.89 40.02 -12.10
N ALA A 588 -14.26 40.67 -13.21
CA ALA A 588 -15.63 41.14 -13.44
C ALA A 588 -16.57 40.05 -14.02
N SER A 589 -16.06 38.90 -14.45
CA SER A 589 -16.85 37.82 -15.06
C SER A 589 -17.20 36.66 -14.11
N VAL A 590 -16.87 36.76 -12.82
CA VAL A 590 -17.30 35.78 -11.79
C VAL A 590 -18.02 36.54 -10.69
N GLY A 591 -19.23 36.99 -11.00
CA GLY A 591 -20.02 37.80 -10.08
C GLY A 591 -21.25 38.44 -10.72
N VAL A 592 -21.97 37.69 -11.56
CA VAL A 592 -23.39 37.97 -11.86
C VAL A 592 -24.11 36.63 -11.86
N SER A 593 -24.65 36.29 -10.68
CA SER A 593 -25.98 35.73 -10.57
C SER A 593 -26.98 36.88 -10.51
#